data_AF-A0A1B1ZS49-F1
#
_entry.id   AF-A0A1B1ZS49-F1
#
_cell.length_a   1.000
_cell.length_b   1.000
_cell.length_c   1.000
_cell.angle_alpha   90.00
_cell.angle_beta   90.00
_cell.angle_gamma   90.00
#
_symmetry.space_group_name_H-M   'P 1'
#
loop_
_entity.id
_entity.type
_entity.pdbx_description
1 polymer ?
#
loop_
_entity_poly.entity_id
_entity_poly.type
_entity_poly.pdbx_seq_one_letter_code
_entity_poly.pdbx_strand_id
1 'polypeptide(L)'
;MGEGFAPSGTSAVSTAADLGRFAAAVLAGTAPGAAALDPVADADAGRIGLAWSVTEIGDRVVTWHNGGTGGHRTMLALDREAGEAVVVLNDTDRWIDEQAIALLRGGTATGGPEVGTVGWTTAAAMVVVLAGSVAMLLRPRSRLYLLGAVALGLFALTVLLVSGPWAVVPGAVWTGAAAAWLACAGLGARRWPALPGGSGGLRTAGDVVTLVFGAVLLAAAVVTA
;
A
#
# COMPACT_ATOMS: atom_id res chain seq x y z
N MET A 1 10.92 -2.16 -12.76
CA MET A 1 10.61 -2.87 -14.03
C MET A 1 11.08 -2.01 -15.19
N GLY A 2 11.45 -2.60 -16.33
CA GLY A 2 11.91 -1.87 -17.52
C GLY A 2 10.78 -1.46 -18.48
N GLU A 3 11.09 -0.66 -19.51
CA GLU A 3 10.14 -0.11 -20.49
C GLU A 3 9.30 -1.18 -21.23
N GLY A 4 9.80 -2.41 -21.35
CA GLY A 4 9.08 -3.53 -21.98
C GLY A 4 7.78 -3.95 -21.28
N PHE A 5 7.54 -3.50 -20.04
CA PHE A 5 6.29 -3.73 -19.31
C PHE A 5 5.25 -2.61 -19.46
N ALA A 6 5.54 -1.57 -20.25
CA ALA A 6 4.57 -0.53 -20.56
C ALA A 6 3.25 -1.11 -21.14
N PRO A 7 3.26 -1.99 -22.15
CA PRO A 7 2.01 -2.53 -22.72
C PRO A 7 1.27 -3.49 -21.79
N SER A 8 1.90 -3.98 -20.70
CA SER A 8 1.23 -4.84 -19.71
C SER A 8 0.43 -4.06 -18.66
N GLY A 9 0.13 -2.79 -18.91
CA GLY A 9 -0.77 -1.96 -18.08
C GLY A 9 -0.07 -1.03 -17.09
N THR A 10 1.27 -0.97 -17.05
CA THR A 10 1.99 -0.08 -16.12
C THR A 10 1.89 1.41 -16.48
N SER A 11 1.52 1.74 -17.72
CA SER A 11 1.37 3.12 -18.23
C SER A 11 -0.07 3.49 -18.62
N ALA A 12 -1.01 2.54 -18.57
CA ALA A 12 -2.39 2.80 -18.94
C ALA A 12 -3.11 3.56 -17.80
N VAL A 13 -3.75 4.68 -18.16
CA VAL A 13 -4.57 5.49 -17.24
C VAL A 13 -5.94 5.71 -17.85
N SER A 14 -6.98 5.63 -17.03
CA SER A 14 -8.38 5.77 -17.46
C SER A 14 -9.26 6.22 -16.30
N THR A 15 -10.56 6.37 -16.55
CA THR A 15 -11.58 6.70 -15.55
C THR A 15 -12.64 5.61 -15.47
N ALA A 16 -13.40 5.56 -14.37
CA ALA A 16 -14.55 4.65 -14.27
C ALA A 16 -15.56 4.89 -15.40
N ALA A 17 -15.74 6.15 -15.82
CA ALA A 17 -16.64 6.50 -16.92
C ALA A 17 -16.15 5.95 -18.26
N ASP A 18 -14.86 6.06 -18.55
CA ASP A 18 -14.28 5.53 -19.80
C ASP A 18 -14.31 4.00 -19.82
N LEU A 19 -13.97 3.35 -18.70
CA LEU A 19 -14.06 1.90 -18.56
C LEU A 19 -15.50 1.39 -18.62
N GLY A 20 -16.47 2.15 -18.13
CA GLY A 20 -17.90 1.84 -18.30
C GLY A 20 -18.34 1.88 -19.76
N ARG A 21 -17.89 2.88 -20.54
CA ARG A 21 -18.13 2.92 -21.99
C ARG A 21 -17.45 1.78 -22.72
N PHE A 22 -16.22 1.45 -22.33
CA PHE A 22 -15.50 0.31 -22.87
C PHE A 22 -16.23 -1.00 -22.59
N ALA A 23 -16.68 -1.24 -21.35
CA ALA A 23 -17.46 -2.41 -20.98
C ALA A 23 -18.75 -2.53 -21.78
N ALA A 24 -19.48 -1.42 -21.98
CA ALA A 24 -20.68 -1.41 -22.82
C ALA A 24 -20.38 -1.77 -24.29
N ALA A 25 -19.29 -1.25 -24.85
CA ALA A 25 -18.87 -1.59 -26.21
C ALA A 25 -18.43 -3.06 -26.34
N VAL A 26 -17.78 -3.60 -25.31
CA VAL A 26 -17.37 -5.01 -25.24
C VAL A 26 -18.60 -5.93 -25.19
N LEU A 27 -19.58 -5.63 -24.32
CA LEU A 27 -20.83 -6.38 -24.25
C LEU A 27 -21.63 -6.32 -25.56
N ALA A 28 -21.64 -5.16 -26.23
CA ALA A 28 -22.27 -4.99 -27.53
C ALA A 28 -21.50 -5.65 -28.69
N GLY A 29 -20.29 -6.18 -28.44
CA GLY A 29 -19.42 -6.76 -29.48
C GLY A 29 -18.87 -5.73 -30.48
N THR A 30 -18.96 -4.43 -30.17
CA THR A 30 -18.51 -3.33 -31.05
C THR A 30 -17.09 -2.87 -30.71
N ALA A 31 -16.55 -3.28 -29.57
CA ALA A 31 -15.17 -3.01 -29.20
C ALA A 31 -14.20 -3.68 -30.20
N PRO A 32 -13.14 -2.97 -30.64
CA PRO A 32 -12.08 -3.57 -31.44
C PRO A 32 -11.49 -4.80 -30.73
N GLY A 33 -11.37 -5.91 -31.46
CA GLY A 33 -10.82 -7.14 -30.90
C GLY A 33 -11.76 -7.88 -29.96
N ALA A 34 -13.09 -7.73 -30.06
CA ALA A 34 -14.06 -8.44 -29.22
C ALA A 34 -13.86 -9.97 -29.15
N ALA A 35 -13.31 -10.59 -30.21
CA ALA A 35 -12.94 -12.01 -30.21
C ALA A 35 -11.88 -12.39 -29.17
N ALA A 36 -11.15 -11.41 -28.61
CA ALA A 36 -10.18 -11.62 -27.53
C ALA A 36 -10.82 -12.18 -26.24
N LEU A 37 -12.12 -11.99 -26.06
CA LEU A 37 -12.84 -12.52 -24.90
C LEU A 37 -13.18 -14.01 -25.03
N ASP A 38 -13.09 -14.57 -26.23
CA ASP A 38 -13.47 -15.95 -26.47
C ASP A 38 -12.33 -16.87 -25.98
N PRO A 39 -12.65 -17.92 -25.19
CA PRO A 39 -11.63 -18.83 -24.66
C PRO A 39 -10.80 -19.49 -25.77
N VAL A 40 -9.48 -19.44 -25.63
CA VAL A 40 -8.52 -20.08 -26.57
C VAL A 40 -7.69 -21.16 -25.91
N ALA A 41 -7.62 -21.20 -24.57
CA ALA A 41 -6.90 -22.20 -23.80
C ALA A 41 -7.48 -22.40 -22.39
N ASP A 42 -7.11 -23.50 -21.75
CA ASP A 42 -7.36 -23.73 -20.32
C ASP A 42 -6.34 -22.94 -19.47
N ALA A 43 -6.75 -22.56 -18.25
CA ALA A 43 -5.94 -21.84 -17.28
C ALA A 43 -6.26 -22.30 -15.84
N ASP A 44 -5.42 -21.96 -14.87
CA ASP A 44 -5.55 -22.43 -13.48
C ASP A 44 -6.93 -22.16 -12.85
N ALA A 45 -7.54 -21.02 -13.20
CA ALA A 45 -8.84 -20.58 -12.68
C ALA A 45 -9.98 -20.73 -13.70
N GLY A 46 -9.85 -21.62 -14.68
CA GLY A 46 -10.88 -21.89 -15.71
C GLY A 46 -10.30 -21.89 -17.10
N ARG A 47 -10.72 -20.93 -17.92
CA ARG A 47 -10.22 -20.74 -19.29
C ARG A 47 -9.67 -19.33 -19.47
N ILE A 48 -8.93 -19.12 -20.55
CA ILE A 48 -8.35 -17.83 -20.88
C ILE A 48 -8.61 -17.50 -22.36
N GLY A 49 -9.04 -16.27 -22.62
CA GLY A 49 -9.01 -15.65 -23.95
C GLY A 49 -7.66 -15.00 -24.22
N LEU A 50 -7.62 -13.97 -25.05
CA LEU A 50 -6.42 -13.16 -25.23
C LEU A 50 -6.35 -12.09 -24.13
N ALA A 51 -5.65 -12.42 -23.05
CA ALA A 51 -5.53 -11.64 -21.81
C ALA A 51 -6.82 -11.53 -20.96
N TRP A 52 -7.88 -12.25 -21.28
CA TRP A 52 -9.11 -12.29 -20.50
C TRP A 52 -9.26 -13.59 -19.75
N SER A 53 -9.52 -13.54 -18.45
CA SER A 53 -9.88 -14.73 -17.67
C SER A 53 -11.34 -15.05 -17.86
N VAL A 54 -11.67 -16.34 -17.97
CA VAL A 54 -13.05 -16.84 -18.10
C VAL A 54 -13.26 -17.93 -17.06
N THR A 55 -14.06 -17.62 -16.04
CA THR A 55 -14.25 -18.48 -14.87
C THR A 55 -15.73 -18.75 -14.66
N GLU A 56 -16.08 -20.00 -14.34
CA GLU A 56 -17.41 -20.37 -13.88
C GLU A 56 -17.53 -20.07 -12.38
N ILE A 57 -18.44 -19.18 -12.00
CA ILE A 57 -18.64 -18.75 -10.62
C ILE A 57 -20.11 -18.96 -10.25
N GLY A 58 -20.39 -20.09 -9.59
CA GLY A 58 -21.76 -20.52 -9.33
C GLY A 58 -22.45 -20.92 -10.63
N ASP A 59 -23.51 -20.21 -10.98
CA ASP A 59 -24.32 -20.41 -12.18
C ASP A 59 -23.97 -19.46 -13.34
N ARG A 60 -22.95 -18.60 -13.17
CA ARG A 60 -22.56 -17.60 -14.17
C ARG A 60 -21.17 -17.89 -14.75
N VAL A 61 -21.02 -17.64 -16.04
CA VAL A 61 -19.72 -17.59 -16.72
C VAL A 61 -19.23 -16.14 -16.70
N VAL A 62 -18.21 -15.85 -15.90
CA VAL A 62 -17.67 -14.50 -15.74
C VAL A 62 -16.43 -14.33 -16.59
N THR A 63 -16.43 -13.37 -17.51
CA THR A 63 -15.25 -12.92 -18.23
C THR A 63 -14.67 -11.69 -17.54
N TRP A 64 -13.40 -11.71 -17.17
CA TRP A 64 -12.83 -10.65 -16.33
C TRP A 64 -11.36 -10.38 -16.61
N HIS A 65 -10.93 -9.19 -16.20
CA HIS A 65 -9.53 -8.78 -16.14
C HIS A 65 -9.35 -7.86 -14.92
N ASN A 66 -8.37 -8.18 -14.09
CA ASN A 66 -7.95 -7.33 -12.97
C ASN A 66 -6.59 -6.67 -13.27
N GLY A 67 -6.28 -5.60 -12.55
CA GLY A 67 -5.02 -4.88 -12.76
C GLY A 67 -4.53 -4.26 -11.46
N GLY A 68 -3.21 -4.27 -11.26
CA GLY A 68 -2.58 -3.75 -10.06
C GLY A 68 -1.30 -2.98 -10.34
N THR A 69 -1.21 -1.76 -9.78
CA THR A 69 0.04 -0.98 -9.69
C THR A 69 0.38 -0.71 -8.22
N GLY A 70 1.47 0.02 -7.92
CA GLY A 70 1.96 0.22 -6.54
C GLY A 70 1.01 0.89 -5.53
N GLY A 71 -0.21 1.25 -5.93
CA GLY A 71 -1.23 1.76 -5.01
C GLY A 71 -2.65 1.77 -5.60
N HIS A 72 -2.88 1.04 -6.70
CA HIS A 72 -4.21 0.97 -7.30
C HIS A 72 -4.53 -0.47 -7.68
N ARG A 73 -5.81 -0.82 -7.53
CA ARG A 73 -6.37 -2.10 -7.96
C ARG A 73 -7.62 -1.84 -8.77
N THR A 74 -7.78 -2.59 -9.84
CA THR A 74 -8.89 -2.43 -10.80
C THR A 74 -9.43 -3.80 -11.16
N MET A 75 -10.74 -3.87 -11.39
CA MET A 75 -11.40 -5.08 -11.86
C MET A 75 -12.51 -4.69 -12.83
N LEU A 76 -12.52 -5.35 -13.98
CA LEU A 76 -13.62 -5.37 -14.92
C LEU A 76 -14.13 -6.81 -15.00
N ALA A 77 -15.38 -7.02 -14.59
CA ALA A 77 -16.06 -8.30 -14.64
C ALA A 77 -17.31 -8.19 -15.52
N LEU A 78 -17.52 -9.18 -16.39
CA LEU A 78 -18.57 -9.22 -17.39
C LEU A 78 -19.36 -10.52 -17.24
N ASP A 79 -20.68 -10.40 -17.26
CA ASP A 79 -21.60 -11.50 -17.52
C ASP A 79 -22.17 -11.27 -18.93
N ARG A 80 -21.55 -11.94 -19.91
CA ARG A 80 -21.88 -11.73 -21.33
C ARG A 80 -23.25 -12.27 -21.70
N GLU A 81 -23.75 -13.26 -20.96
CA GLU A 81 -25.07 -13.85 -21.19
C GLU A 81 -26.16 -12.94 -20.63
N ALA A 82 -25.96 -12.38 -19.43
CA ALA A 82 -26.87 -11.42 -18.84
C ALA A 82 -26.78 -10.00 -19.44
N GLY A 83 -25.70 -9.71 -20.20
CA GLY A 83 -25.45 -8.36 -20.72
C GLY A 83 -25.06 -7.36 -19.62
N GLU A 84 -24.44 -7.84 -18.54
CA GLU A 84 -24.09 -7.07 -17.35
C GLU A 84 -22.57 -6.89 -17.24
N ALA A 85 -22.15 -5.74 -16.71
CA ALA A 85 -20.75 -5.44 -16.45
C ALA A 85 -20.60 -4.66 -15.15
N VAL A 86 -19.52 -4.95 -14.43
CA VAL A 86 -19.10 -4.21 -13.24
C VAL A 86 -17.65 -3.79 -13.39
N VAL A 87 -17.39 -2.50 -13.17
CA VAL A 87 -16.05 -1.92 -13.04
C VAL A 87 -15.89 -1.44 -11.61
N VAL A 88 -14.82 -1.89 -10.93
CA VAL A 88 -14.44 -1.42 -9.60
C VAL A 88 -13.00 -0.89 -9.66
N LEU A 89 -12.80 0.31 -9.10
CA LEU A 89 -11.50 0.94 -8.94
C LEU A 89 -11.23 1.15 -7.45
N ASN A 90 -10.00 0.88 -7.02
CA ASN A 90 -9.52 1.03 -5.66
C ASN A 90 -8.19 1.78 -5.69
N ASP A 91 -8.05 2.80 -4.85
CA ASP A 91 -6.85 3.63 -4.66
C ASP A 91 -5.93 3.10 -3.55
N THR A 92 -6.02 1.80 -3.30
CA THR A 92 -5.13 1.07 -2.40
C THR A 92 -4.55 -0.17 -3.10
N ASP A 93 -3.60 -0.84 -2.44
CA ASP A 93 -2.96 -2.06 -2.91
C ASP A 93 -3.81 -3.34 -2.69
N ARG A 94 -5.02 -3.19 -2.14
CA ARG A 94 -5.94 -4.29 -1.81
C ARG A 94 -6.74 -4.76 -3.02
N TRP A 95 -6.64 -6.04 -3.34
CA TRP A 95 -7.44 -6.66 -4.39
C TRP A 95 -8.94 -6.52 -4.10
N ILE A 96 -9.73 -6.36 -5.16
CA ILE A 96 -11.16 -6.03 -5.10
C ILE A 96 -12.03 -6.95 -5.97
N ASP A 97 -11.44 -8.07 -6.40
CA ASP A 97 -11.99 -9.02 -7.37
C ASP A 97 -13.29 -9.64 -6.82
N GLU A 98 -13.27 -10.07 -5.56
CA GLU A 98 -14.43 -10.64 -4.88
C GLU A 98 -15.58 -9.64 -4.77
N GLN A 99 -15.27 -8.37 -4.47
CA GLN A 99 -16.26 -7.30 -4.35
C GLN A 99 -16.90 -7.00 -5.71
N ALA A 100 -16.11 -6.95 -6.78
CA ALA A 100 -16.62 -6.76 -8.14
C ALA A 100 -17.52 -7.93 -8.58
N ILE A 101 -17.10 -9.17 -8.31
CA ILE A 101 -17.88 -10.37 -8.63
C ILE A 101 -19.17 -10.41 -7.81
N ALA A 102 -19.14 -10.05 -6.52
CA ALA A 102 -20.32 -9.99 -5.68
C ALA A 102 -21.35 -8.98 -6.23
N LEU A 103 -20.89 -7.78 -6.64
CA LEU A 103 -21.74 -6.77 -7.26
C LEU A 103 -22.33 -7.24 -8.59
N LEU A 104 -21.54 -7.90 -9.44
CA LEU A 104 -22.02 -8.44 -10.72
C LEU A 104 -23.14 -9.46 -10.51
N ARG A 105 -23.05 -10.25 -9.44
CA ARG A 105 -24.07 -11.26 -9.08
C ARG A 105 -25.30 -10.67 -8.39
N GLY A 106 -25.41 -9.34 -8.31
CA GLY A 106 -26.50 -8.65 -7.62
C GLY A 106 -26.42 -8.73 -6.09
N GLY A 107 -25.30 -9.20 -5.54
CA GLY A 107 -25.03 -9.21 -4.12
C GLY A 107 -24.50 -7.86 -3.62
N THR A 108 -24.48 -7.68 -2.31
CA THR A 108 -23.73 -6.60 -1.69
C THR A 108 -22.26 -6.99 -1.59
N ALA A 109 -21.35 -6.11 -2.02
CA ALA A 109 -19.94 -6.26 -1.69
C ALA A 109 -19.78 -6.24 -0.16
N THR A 110 -19.60 -7.42 0.43
CA THR A 110 -19.30 -7.59 1.85
C THR A 110 -17.79 -7.65 2.05
N GLY A 111 -17.30 -7.10 3.16
CA GLY A 111 -15.87 -7.03 3.46
C GLY A 111 -15.36 -5.60 3.35
N GLY A 112 -15.38 -4.90 4.49
CA GLY A 112 -14.66 -3.64 4.64
C GLY A 112 -13.14 -3.90 4.70
N PRO A 113 -12.34 -2.83 4.77
CA PRO A 113 -10.91 -2.99 4.93
C PRO A 113 -10.56 -3.73 6.23
N GLU A 114 -10.09 -4.97 6.11
CA GLU A 114 -9.61 -5.74 7.24
C GLU A 114 -8.10 -5.55 7.44
N VAL A 115 -7.74 -5.10 8.64
CA VAL A 115 -6.36 -5.07 9.10
C VAL A 115 -6.13 -6.32 9.93
N GLY A 116 -5.39 -7.27 9.35
CA GLY A 116 -5.00 -8.49 10.04
C GLY A 116 -4.08 -8.22 11.24
N THR A 117 -3.89 -9.24 12.09
CA THR A 117 -3.08 -9.18 13.30
C THR A 117 -1.70 -8.58 13.07
N VAL A 118 -1.04 -8.94 11.96
CA VAL A 118 0.29 -8.43 11.61
C VAL A 118 0.30 -6.91 11.40
N GLY A 119 -0.73 -6.34 10.79
CA GLY A 119 -0.84 -4.90 10.59
C GLY A 119 -0.97 -4.16 11.91
N TRP A 120 -1.83 -4.65 12.79
CA TRP A 120 -2.01 -4.07 14.14
C TRP A 120 -0.78 -4.22 15.03
N THR A 121 -0.12 -5.38 15.03
CA THR A 121 1.08 -5.59 15.84
C THR A 121 2.24 -4.73 15.35
N THR A 122 2.42 -4.60 14.03
CA THR A 122 3.41 -3.70 13.42
C THR A 122 3.14 -2.26 13.83
N ALA A 123 1.89 -1.81 13.71
CA ALA A 123 1.51 -0.45 14.11
C ALA A 123 1.78 -0.18 15.60
N ALA A 124 1.36 -1.10 16.49
CA ALA A 124 1.59 -0.97 17.91
C ALA A 124 3.09 -0.92 18.26
N ALA A 125 3.89 -1.80 17.65
CA ALA A 125 5.34 -1.80 17.82
C ALA A 125 5.97 -0.48 17.37
N MET A 126 5.57 0.04 16.20
CA MET A 126 6.11 1.31 15.70
C MET A 126 5.65 2.52 16.51
N VAL A 127 4.44 2.50 17.08
CA VAL A 127 4.01 3.54 18.03
C VAL A 127 4.88 3.53 19.29
N VAL A 128 5.25 2.36 19.81
CA VAL A 128 6.18 2.25 20.95
C VAL A 128 7.56 2.79 20.59
N VAL A 129 8.09 2.43 19.41
CA VAL A 129 9.38 2.93 18.92
C VAL A 129 9.33 4.46 18.75
N LEU A 130 8.24 4.99 18.19
CA LEU A 130 8.03 6.42 18.01
C LEU A 130 7.97 7.14 19.36
N ALA A 131 7.21 6.63 20.33
CA ALA A 131 7.13 7.19 21.68
C ALA A 131 8.49 7.15 22.40
N GLY A 132 9.25 6.06 22.24
CA GLY A 132 10.62 5.95 22.71
C GLY A 132 11.51 7.03 22.12
N SER A 133 11.45 7.23 20.80
CA SER A 133 12.20 8.30 20.12
C SER A 133 11.84 9.69 20.65
N VAL A 134 10.55 9.97 20.91
CA VAL A 134 10.11 11.25 21.50
C VAL A 134 10.69 11.42 22.91
N ALA A 135 10.65 10.39 23.75
CA ALA A 135 11.24 10.45 25.09
C ALA A 135 12.75 10.74 25.04
N MET A 136 13.46 10.18 24.06
CA MET A 136 14.88 10.48 23.81
C MET A 136 15.09 11.94 23.35
N LEU A 137 14.25 12.43 22.42
CA LEU A 137 14.32 13.81 21.89
C LEU A 137 14.06 14.86 22.99
N LEU A 138 13.18 14.57 23.95
CA LEU A 138 12.86 15.47 25.06
C LEU A 138 13.96 15.50 26.13
N ARG A 139 14.82 14.48 26.20
CA ARG A 139 15.91 14.35 27.18
C ARG A 139 17.24 13.95 26.51
N PRO A 140 17.76 14.76 25.57
CA PRO A 140 18.96 14.41 24.83
C PRO A 140 20.18 14.46 25.75
N ARG A 141 21.05 13.44 25.65
CA ARG A 141 22.24 13.28 26.50
C ARG A 141 23.55 13.59 25.78
N SER A 142 23.60 13.31 24.49
CA SER A 142 24.75 13.51 23.62
C SER A 142 24.27 13.81 22.20
N ARG A 143 25.17 14.31 21.34
CA ARG A 143 24.86 14.52 19.93
C ARG A 143 24.52 13.22 19.21
N LEU A 144 25.27 12.14 19.48
CA LEU A 144 25.03 10.82 18.90
C LEU A 144 23.70 10.22 19.34
N TYR A 145 23.35 10.36 20.63
CA TYR A 145 22.06 9.94 21.17
C TYR A 145 20.89 10.67 20.49
N LEU A 146 21.04 11.99 20.27
CA LEU A 146 20.03 12.79 19.57
C LEU A 146 19.87 12.36 18.11
N LEU A 147 20.97 12.11 17.40
CA LEU A 147 20.91 11.59 16.02
C LEU A 147 20.27 10.20 15.96
N GLY A 148 20.58 9.31 16.92
CA GLY A 148 19.95 7.99 17.01
C GLY A 148 18.45 8.09 17.28
N ALA A 149 18.02 9.02 18.14
CA ALA A 149 16.59 9.29 18.37
C ALA A 149 15.89 9.77 17.09
N VAL A 150 16.54 10.65 16.31
CA VAL A 150 16.02 11.11 15.02
C VAL A 150 15.90 9.95 14.04
N ALA A 151 16.94 9.14 13.88
CA ALA A 151 16.93 8.00 12.97
C ALA A 151 15.84 6.98 13.33
N LEU A 152 15.68 6.66 14.62
CA LEU A 152 14.67 5.72 15.11
C LEU A 152 13.24 6.24 14.89
N GLY A 153 13.02 7.54 15.10
CA GLY A 153 11.72 8.15 14.87
C GLY A 153 11.36 8.22 13.39
N LEU A 154 12.31 8.57 12.52
CA LEU A 154 12.11 8.50 11.06
C LEU A 154 11.78 7.08 10.61
N PHE A 155 12.52 6.07 11.11
CA PHE A 155 12.23 4.68 10.83
C PHE A 155 10.78 4.30 11.19
N ALA A 156 10.35 4.61 12.43
CA ALA A 156 8.99 4.31 12.86
C ALA A 156 7.92 5.04 12.03
N LEU A 157 8.15 6.32 11.69
CA LEU A 157 7.22 7.09 10.86
C LEU A 157 7.11 6.55 9.43
N THR A 158 8.22 6.10 8.83
CA THR A 158 8.25 5.48 7.50
C THR A 158 7.51 4.16 7.49
N VAL A 159 7.79 3.26 8.46
CA VAL A 159 7.09 1.97 8.55
C VAL A 159 5.60 2.17 8.82
N LEU A 160 5.23 3.12 9.68
CA LEU A 160 3.83 3.48 9.89
C LEU A 160 3.21 3.99 8.59
N LEU A 161 3.87 4.91 7.85
CA LEU A 161 3.31 5.45 6.61
C LEU A 161 3.00 4.34 5.60
N VAL A 162 3.91 3.38 5.44
CA VAL A 162 3.82 2.34 4.40
C VAL A 162 2.93 1.17 4.82
N SER A 163 3.03 0.73 6.07
CA SER A 163 2.39 -0.51 6.55
C SER A 163 1.31 -0.26 7.61
N GLY A 164 0.98 1.00 7.88
CA GLY A 164 0.00 1.37 8.88
C GLY A 164 -1.42 0.92 8.51
N PRO A 165 -2.30 0.80 9.51
CA PRO A 165 -3.69 0.36 9.34
C PRO A 165 -4.59 1.48 8.76
N TRP A 166 -4.12 2.20 7.74
CA TRP A 166 -4.76 3.41 7.21
C TRP A 166 -6.12 3.18 6.59
N ALA A 167 -6.42 1.93 6.25
CA ALA A 167 -7.71 1.53 5.74
C ALA A 167 -8.84 1.67 6.81
N VAL A 168 -8.49 1.67 8.10
CA VAL A 168 -9.42 1.88 9.22
C VAL A 168 -9.00 3.02 10.16
N VAL A 169 -7.82 3.60 9.96
CA VAL A 169 -7.29 4.72 10.74
C VAL A 169 -7.22 5.97 9.87
N PRO A 170 -7.82 7.10 10.28
CA PRO A 170 -7.76 8.33 9.50
C PRO A 170 -6.32 8.79 9.25
N GLY A 171 -6.01 9.21 8.02
CA GLY A 171 -4.68 9.73 7.66
C GLY A 171 -4.22 10.93 8.51
N ALA A 172 -5.16 11.68 9.10
CA ALA A 172 -4.87 12.77 10.04
C ALA A 172 -4.11 12.31 11.29
N VAL A 173 -4.25 11.04 11.69
CA VAL A 173 -3.51 10.47 12.82
C VAL A 173 -2.02 10.43 12.50
N TRP A 174 -1.64 10.04 11.28
CA TRP A 174 -0.25 10.04 10.84
C TRP A 174 0.33 11.44 10.78
N THR A 175 -0.39 12.38 10.16
CA THR A 175 0.10 13.77 10.01
C THR A 175 0.27 14.44 11.37
N GLY A 176 -0.65 14.21 12.31
CA GLY A 176 -0.53 14.67 13.70
C GLY A 176 0.68 14.07 14.41
N ALA A 177 0.90 12.75 14.30
CA ALA A 177 2.05 12.08 14.91
C ALA A 177 3.38 12.58 14.33
N ALA A 178 3.47 12.72 13.00
CA ALA A 178 4.65 13.25 12.33
C ALA A 178 4.94 14.70 12.73
N ALA A 179 3.91 15.56 12.78
CA ALA A 179 4.06 16.96 13.20
C ALA A 179 4.51 17.09 14.66
N ALA A 180 3.91 16.31 15.57
CA ALA A 180 4.30 16.29 16.99
C ALA A 180 5.74 15.79 17.17
N TRP A 181 6.13 14.77 16.41
CA TRP A 181 7.49 14.25 16.42
C TRP A 181 8.49 15.27 15.88
N LEU A 182 8.19 15.93 14.76
CA LEU A 182 9.03 16.99 14.18
C LEU A 182 9.20 18.17 15.15
N ALA A 183 8.15 18.55 15.88
CA ALA A 183 8.25 19.56 16.92
C ALA A 183 9.23 19.14 18.04
N CYS A 184 9.17 17.89 18.49
CA CYS A 184 10.11 17.35 19.48
C CYS A 184 11.55 17.31 18.95
N ALA A 185 11.73 16.92 17.68
CA ALA A 185 13.03 16.90 17.02
C ALA A 185 13.62 18.31 16.92
N GLY A 186 12.80 19.30 16.56
CA GLY A 186 13.19 20.71 16.54
C GLY A 186 13.60 21.25 17.91
N LEU A 187 12.86 20.90 18.98
CA LEU A 187 13.23 21.25 20.35
C LEU A 187 14.55 20.59 20.78
N GLY A 188 14.78 19.34 20.40
CA GLY A 188 16.05 18.64 20.62
C GLY A 188 17.21 19.30 19.87
N ALA A 189 17.01 19.66 18.61
CA ALA A 189 18.01 20.33 17.78
C ALA A 189 18.43 21.69 18.35
N ARG A 190 17.52 22.46 18.97
CA ARG A 190 17.87 23.71 19.66
C ARG A 190 18.86 23.51 20.81
N ARG A 191 18.90 22.32 21.42
CA ARG A 191 19.85 21.98 22.50
C ARG A 191 21.20 21.51 21.99
N TRP A 192 21.35 21.28 20.67
CA TRP A 192 22.56 20.75 20.04
C TRP A 192 23.87 21.43 20.46
N PRO A 193 23.99 22.78 20.53
CA PRO A 193 25.25 23.42 20.87
C PRO A 193 25.76 23.06 22.26
N ALA A 194 24.83 22.82 23.20
CA ALA A 194 25.13 22.47 24.59
C ALA A 194 25.38 20.96 24.79
N LEU A 195 25.11 20.12 23.79
CA LEU A 195 25.28 18.67 23.92
C LEU A 195 26.74 18.25 23.74
N PRO A 196 27.24 17.33 24.57
CA PRO A 196 28.55 16.72 24.39
C PRO A 196 28.66 16.02 23.03
N GLY A 197 29.80 16.20 22.36
CA GLY A 197 30.11 15.51 21.09
C GLY A 197 30.39 14.01 21.26
N GLY A 198 30.75 13.58 22.47
CA GLY A 198 31.02 12.20 22.85
C GLY A 198 31.83 12.17 24.16
N SER A 199 31.45 11.32 25.11
CA SER A 199 32.21 11.10 26.34
C SER A 199 32.77 9.68 26.29
N GLY A 200 34.10 9.52 26.27
CA GLY A 200 34.76 8.23 26.17
C GLY A 200 34.18 7.14 27.10
N GLY A 201 34.10 5.90 26.61
CA GLY A 201 33.61 4.73 27.35
C GLY A 201 32.36 4.07 26.76
N LEU A 202 31.81 3.10 27.49
CA LEU A 202 30.64 2.25 27.13
C LEU A 202 29.38 3.03 26.70
N ARG A 203 29.23 4.28 27.16
CA ARG A 203 28.09 5.15 26.81
C ARG A 203 28.11 5.59 25.34
N THR A 204 29.29 5.90 24.80
CA THR A 204 29.43 6.25 23.39
C THR A 204 29.16 5.03 22.50
N ALA A 205 29.52 3.83 22.95
CA ALA A 205 29.23 2.59 22.21
C ALA A 205 27.71 2.34 22.07
N GLY A 206 26.93 2.52 23.15
CA GLY A 206 25.47 2.38 23.09
C GLY A 206 24.78 3.39 22.17
N ASP A 207 25.25 4.65 22.19
CA ASP A 207 24.73 5.70 21.30
C ASP A 207 25.04 5.40 19.83
N VAL A 208 26.25 4.93 19.52
CA VAL A 208 26.65 4.50 18.16
C VAL A 208 25.82 3.31 17.70
N VAL A 209 25.63 2.28 18.54
CA VAL A 209 24.79 1.12 18.19
C VAL A 209 23.37 1.55 17.87
N THR A 210 22.79 2.45 18.67
CA THR A 210 21.44 2.95 18.44
C THR A 210 21.33 3.72 17.12
N LEU A 211 22.31 4.59 16.83
CA LEU A 211 22.36 5.35 15.58
C LEU A 211 22.52 4.43 14.36
N VAL A 212 23.48 3.51 14.39
CA VAL A 212 23.73 2.58 13.28
C VAL A 212 22.52 1.69 13.06
N PHE A 213 21.97 1.10 14.12
CA PHE A 213 20.79 0.26 14.03
C PHE A 213 19.58 1.02 13.47
N GLY A 214 19.31 2.22 13.98
CA GLY A 214 18.23 3.08 13.47
C GLY A 214 18.43 3.48 12.02
N ALA A 215 19.66 3.82 11.61
CA ALA A 215 19.98 4.19 10.23
C ALA A 215 19.85 3.02 9.26
N VAL A 216 20.31 1.82 9.65
CA VAL A 216 20.17 0.59 8.84
C VAL A 216 18.69 0.22 8.67
N LEU A 217 17.92 0.28 9.76
CA LEU A 217 16.48 0.02 9.70
C LEU A 217 15.74 1.03 8.83
N LEU A 218 16.08 2.32 8.93
CA LEU A 218 15.52 3.36 8.08
C LEU A 218 15.85 3.12 6.61
N ALA A 219 17.11 2.80 6.29
CA ALA A 219 17.53 2.51 4.92
C ALA A 219 16.77 1.29 4.36
N ALA A 220 16.63 0.22 5.15
CA ALA A 220 15.85 -0.95 4.75
C ALA A 220 14.38 -0.59 4.50
N ALA A 221 13.75 0.16 5.41
CA ALA A 221 12.36 0.57 5.27
C ALA A 221 12.10 1.41 4.00
N VAL A 222 13.02 2.33 3.65
CA VAL A 222 12.91 3.16 2.45
C VAL A 222 13.09 2.34 1.16
N VAL A 223 13.91 1.30 1.17
CA VAL A 223 14.09 0.42 -0.01
C VAL A 223 12.88 -0.48 -0.23
N THR A 224 12.17 -0.85 0.84
CA THR A 224 10.98 -1.70 0.77
C THR A 224 9.67 -0.94 0.59
N ALA A 225 9.70 0.39 0.73
CA ALA A 225 8.57 1.30 0.54
C ALA A 225 8.40 1.67 -0.94
#